data_AF-I4ZBE1-F1
#
_entry.id   AF-I4ZBE1-F1
#
_cell.length_a   1.000
_cell.length_b   1.000
_cell.length_c   1.000
_cell.angle_alpha   90.00
_cell.angle_beta   90.00
_cell.angle_gamma   90.00
#
_symmetry.space_group_name_H-M   'P 1'
#
loop_
_entity.id
_entity.type
_entity.pdbx_description
1 polymer ?
#
loop_
_entity_poly.entity_id
_entity_poly.type
_entity_poly.pdbx_seq_one_letter_code
_entity_poly.pdbx_strand_id
1 'polypeptide(L)'
;MRVKKIIILALLAMPMMAMAQKYEPIQETKVENMKVSAVYQAWLSKYEEVGRNINQVSDQYQKEMEKRGYPKKKTVQRKMGLVSQYIQLLQQERDTPELNVNLDVNKVNRKIAAWQEQLQGLGELLKKI
;
A
#
# COMPACT_ATOMS: atom_id res chain seq x y z
N MET A 1 -54.67 4.77 23.43
CA MET A 1 -53.92 4.49 22.18
C MET A 1 -52.43 4.60 22.43
N ARG A 2 -51.74 3.48 22.54
CA ARG A 2 -50.28 3.36 22.40
C ARG A 2 -50.01 1.90 22.04
N VAL A 3 -49.59 1.61 20.81
CA VAL A 3 -49.15 0.26 20.47
C VAL A 3 -47.76 0.35 19.86
N LYS A 4 -46.85 -0.33 20.54
CA LYS A 4 -45.44 -0.53 20.20
C LYS A 4 -45.30 -1.75 19.29
N LYS A 5 -44.33 -1.66 18.37
CA LYS A 5 -43.47 -2.69 17.76
C LYS A 5 -43.92 -4.16 17.84
N ILE A 6 -43.98 -4.86 16.70
CA ILE A 6 -43.39 -6.20 16.52
C ILE A 6 -42.92 -6.34 15.07
N ILE A 7 -41.62 -6.64 14.89
CA ILE A 7 -41.02 -7.12 13.63
C ILE A 7 -41.19 -8.64 13.63
N ILE A 8 -41.81 -9.20 12.57
CA ILE A 8 -41.93 -10.65 12.37
C ILE A 8 -40.96 -11.05 11.26
N LEU A 9 -39.98 -11.87 11.63
CA LEU A 9 -39.19 -12.71 10.71
C LEU A 9 -40.14 -13.68 10.00
N ALA A 10 -40.06 -13.75 8.67
CA ALA A 10 -40.57 -14.88 7.90
C ALA A 10 -39.43 -15.46 7.08
N LEU A 11 -39.01 -16.67 7.46
CA LEU A 11 -38.12 -17.54 6.69
C LEU A 11 -38.93 -18.36 5.67
N LEU A 12 -38.32 -18.57 4.50
CA LEU A 12 -38.44 -19.71 3.57
C LEU A 12 -39.71 -19.84 2.71
N ALA A 13 -39.52 -19.71 1.39
CA ALA A 13 -39.31 -20.87 0.51
C ALA A 13 -39.29 -20.45 -0.97
N MET A 14 -38.20 -20.73 -1.69
CA MET A 14 -38.27 -21.03 -3.12
C MET A 14 -37.30 -22.18 -3.44
N PRO A 15 -37.76 -23.28 -4.07
CA PRO A 15 -36.92 -24.41 -4.44
C PRO A 15 -36.43 -24.22 -5.88
N MET A 16 -35.13 -24.24 -6.15
CA MET A 16 -34.66 -24.54 -7.51
C MET A 16 -33.39 -25.38 -7.51
N MET A 17 -33.62 -26.64 -7.88
CA MET A 17 -32.78 -27.54 -8.67
C MET A 17 -31.34 -27.78 -8.21
N ALA A 18 -31.13 -28.99 -7.68
CA ALA A 18 -29.83 -29.61 -7.60
C ALA A 18 -29.29 -29.86 -9.02
N MET A 19 -28.32 -29.06 -9.45
CA MET A 19 -27.40 -29.43 -10.52
C MET A 19 -26.27 -30.23 -9.90
N ALA A 20 -26.24 -31.53 -10.18
CA ALA A 20 -25.10 -32.38 -9.86
C ALA A 20 -23.90 -31.92 -10.71
N GLN A 21 -23.08 -31.00 -10.17
CA GLN A 21 -21.75 -30.75 -10.73
C GLN A 21 -20.85 -31.92 -10.33
N LYS A 22 -20.36 -32.66 -11.34
CA LYS A 22 -19.21 -33.54 -11.18
C LYS A 22 -18.08 -32.71 -10.59
N TYR A 23 -17.73 -33.00 -9.34
CA TYR A 23 -16.57 -32.43 -8.67
C TYR A 23 -15.35 -33.05 -9.33
N GLU A 24 -14.74 -32.36 -10.29
CA GLU A 24 -13.33 -32.61 -10.55
C GLU A 24 -12.57 -32.19 -9.29
N PRO A 25 -11.64 -33.01 -8.77
CA PRO A 25 -10.86 -32.62 -7.61
C PRO A 25 -10.07 -31.37 -7.99
N ILE A 26 -10.47 -30.26 -7.38
CA ILE A 26 -9.70 -29.02 -7.39
C ILE A 26 -8.35 -29.43 -6.83
N GLN A 27 -7.31 -29.42 -7.68
CA GLN A 27 -5.95 -29.58 -7.20
C GLN A 27 -5.79 -28.54 -6.11
N GLU A 28 -5.58 -29.00 -4.86
CA GLU A 28 -5.25 -28.13 -3.75
C GLU A 28 -3.92 -27.47 -4.09
N THR A 29 -3.96 -26.37 -4.84
CA THR A 29 -2.91 -25.38 -4.81
C THR A 29 -2.86 -24.96 -3.35
N LYS A 30 -1.88 -25.49 -2.62
CA LYS A 30 -1.46 -24.93 -1.34
C LYS A 30 -1.27 -23.45 -1.58
N VAL A 31 -2.29 -22.66 -1.27
CA VAL A 31 -2.16 -21.22 -1.13
C VAL A 31 -1.37 -21.07 0.15
N GLU A 32 -0.06 -21.27 0.03
CA GLU A 32 0.88 -20.96 1.10
C GLU A 32 0.59 -19.51 1.44
N ASN A 33 0.12 -19.30 2.67
CA ASN A 33 -0.41 -18.03 3.12
C ASN A 33 0.78 -17.04 3.14
N MET A 34 1.07 -16.37 2.03
CA MET A 34 2.33 -15.64 1.83
C MET A 34 2.52 -14.44 2.75
N LYS A 35 1.48 -14.03 3.49
CA LYS A 35 1.66 -13.18 4.68
C LYS A 35 2.55 -13.82 5.75
N VAL A 36 2.91 -15.09 5.63
CA VAL A 36 3.84 -15.84 6.49
C VAL A 36 5.22 -16.01 5.81
N SER A 37 5.42 -15.56 4.56
CA SER A 37 6.72 -15.60 3.91
C SER A 37 7.71 -14.67 4.62
N ALA A 38 8.87 -15.21 5.01
CA ALA A 38 9.93 -14.43 5.64
C ALA A 38 10.43 -13.29 4.73
N VAL A 39 10.41 -13.49 3.40
CA VAL A 39 10.80 -12.48 2.41
C VAL A 39 9.79 -11.35 2.37
N TYR A 40 8.49 -11.67 2.36
CA TYR A 40 7.43 -10.65 2.41
C TYR A 40 7.47 -9.86 3.72
N GLN A 41 7.66 -10.52 4.86
CA GLN A 41 7.76 -9.85 6.15
C GLN A 41 8.98 -8.94 6.27
N ALA A 42 10.13 -9.37 5.75
CA ALA A 42 11.33 -8.54 5.71
C ALA A 42 11.16 -7.32 4.79
N TRP A 43 10.51 -7.49 3.63
CA TRP A 43 10.17 -6.38 2.74
C TRP A 43 9.19 -5.41 3.39
N LEU A 44 8.10 -5.93 3.99
CA LEU A 44 7.06 -5.14 4.63
C LEU A 44 7.62 -4.29 5.77
N SER A 45 8.46 -4.89 6.61
CA SER A 45 9.13 -4.18 7.72
C SER A 45 9.92 -2.97 7.22
N LYS A 46 10.73 -3.15 6.15
CA LYS A 46 11.50 -2.05 5.53
C LYS A 46 10.59 -1.01 4.88
N TYR A 47 9.56 -1.45 4.17
CA TYR A 47 8.59 -0.57 3.51
C TYR A 47 7.88 0.34 4.51
N GLU A 48 7.43 -0.20 5.63
CA GLU A 48 6.81 0.58 6.70
C GLU A 48 7.81 1.49 7.41
N GLU A 49 9.03 1.03 7.67
CA GLU A 49 10.08 1.83 8.29
C GLU A 49 10.43 3.05 7.42
N VAL A 50 10.70 2.86 6.14
CA VAL A 50 10.97 3.95 5.20
C VAL A 50 9.78 4.89 5.11
N GLY A 51 8.54 4.36 5.07
CA GLY A 51 7.32 5.18 5.11
C GLY A 51 7.22 6.06 6.37
N ARG A 52 7.49 5.50 7.55
CA ARG A 52 7.53 6.27 8.82
C ARG A 52 8.62 7.34 8.78
N ASN A 53 9.80 7.02 8.28
CA ASN A 53 10.92 7.96 8.16
C ASN A 53 10.60 9.11 7.18
N ILE A 54 9.86 8.84 6.10
CA ILE A 54 9.34 9.87 5.18
C ILE A 54 8.39 10.82 5.91
N ASN A 55 7.49 10.29 6.74
CA ASN A 55 6.57 11.12 7.51
C ASN A 55 7.33 12.03 8.49
N GLN A 56 8.28 11.47 9.25
CA GLN A 56 9.11 12.25 10.19
C GLN A 56 9.89 13.38 9.52
N VAL A 57 10.53 13.13 8.37
CA VAL A 57 11.25 14.19 7.64
C VAL A 57 10.27 15.20 7.02
N SER A 58 9.05 14.79 6.70
CA SER A 58 8.00 15.69 6.22
C SER A 58 7.52 16.63 7.33
N ASP A 59 7.39 16.15 8.56
CA ASP A 59 7.07 17.00 9.71
C ASP A 59 8.18 18.03 9.97
N GLN A 60 9.44 17.60 9.89
CA GLN A 60 10.58 18.52 10.00
C GLN A 60 10.57 19.55 8.86
N TYR A 61 10.33 19.10 7.63
CA TYR A 61 10.21 19.97 6.46
C TYR A 61 9.14 21.04 6.69
N GLN A 62 7.95 20.64 7.18
CA GLN A 62 6.85 21.56 7.42
C GLN A 62 7.16 22.58 8.52
N LYS A 63 7.77 22.14 9.63
CA LYS A 63 8.24 23.05 10.69
C LYS A 63 9.27 24.06 10.18
N GLU A 64 10.13 23.64 9.24
CA GLU A 64 11.10 24.54 8.62
C GLU A 64 10.39 25.56 7.72
N MET A 65 9.45 25.12 6.87
CA MET A 65 8.61 26.01 6.07
C MET A 65 7.89 27.05 6.91
N GLU A 66 7.25 26.65 8.01
CA GLU A 66 6.52 27.57 8.90
C GLU A 66 7.44 28.57 9.60
N LYS A 67 8.65 28.15 9.98
CA LYS A 67 9.59 29.00 10.71
C LYS A 67 10.31 30.03 9.82
N ARG A 68 10.64 29.69 8.57
CA ARG A 68 11.49 30.54 7.71
C ARG A 68 11.01 30.74 6.28
N GLY A 69 9.90 30.11 5.89
CA GLY A 69 9.34 30.14 4.53
C GLY A 69 9.97 29.15 3.54
N TYR A 70 11.02 28.41 3.93
CA TYR A 70 11.71 27.44 3.08
C TYR A 70 12.31 26.28 3.90
N PRO A 71 12.48 25.08 3.33
CA PRO A 71 13.06 23.94 4.04
C PRO A 71 14.59 24.03 4.00
N LYS A 72 15.29 23.39 4.94
CA LYS A 72 16.76 23.31 4.87
C LYS A 72 17.18 22.36 3.76
N LYS A 73 18.28 22.70 3.07
CA LYS A 73 18.93 21.86 2.06
C LYS A 73 19.12 20.41 2.50
N LYS A 74 19.65 20.20 3.71
CA LYS A 74 19.85 18.87 4.30
C LYS A 74 18.55 18.07 4.51
N THR A 75 17.45 18.75 4.84
CA THR A 75 16.13 18.14 5.04
C THR A 75 15.57 17.66 3.71
N VAL A 76 15.70 18.48 2.66
CA VAL A 76 15.32 18.11 1.29
C VAL A 76 16.13 16.91 0.81
N GLN A 77 17.46 16.93 0.96
CA GLN A 77 18.33 15.81 0.58
C GLN A 77 17.97 14.51 1.31
N ARG A 78 17.71 14.59 2.63
CA ARG A 78 17.27 13.43 3.41
C ARG A 78 15.94 12.88 2.90
N LYS A 79 14.96 13.76 2.61
CA LYS A 79 13.67 13.36 2.06
C LYS A 79 13.81 12.72 0.68
N MET A 80 14.65 13.27 -0.19
CA MET A 80 14.97 12.67 -1.50
C MET A 80 15.53 11.25 -1.36
N GLY A 81 16.49 11.05 -0.44
CA GLY A 81 17.07 9.72 -0.20
C GLY A 81 16.02 8.70 0.24
N LEU A 82 15.12 9.08 1.16
CA LEU A 82 14.05 8.21 1.63
C LEU A 82 13.01 7.91 0.54
N VAL A 83 12.62 8.92 -0.25
CA VAL A 83 11.71 8.73 -1.40
C VAL A 83 12.34 7.78 -2.43
N SER A 84 13.63 7.93 -2.72
CA SER A 84 14.35 7.02 -3.62
C SER A 84 14.35 5.58 -3.11
N GLN A 85 14.58 5.37 -1.81
CA GLN A 85 14.51 4.04 -1.19
C GLN A 85 13.10 3.46 -1.26
N TYR A 86 12.07 4.29 -1.05
CA TYR A 86 10.68 3.85 -1.14
C TYR A 86 10.30 3.41 -2.57
N ILE A 87 10.75 4.16 -3.58
CA ILE A 87 10.59 3.77 -4.99
C ILE A 87 11.27 2.41 -5.26
N GLN A 88 12.49 2.21 -4.76
CA GLN A 88 13.20 0.93 -4.90
C GLN A 88 12.42 -0.23 -4.25
N LEU A 89 11.79 -0.01 -3.09
CA LEU A 89 10.97 -1.03 -2.43
C LEU A 89 9.69 -1.35 -3.22
N LEU A 90 9.06 -0.35 -3.84
CA LEU A 90 7.92 -0.58 -4.75
C LEU A 90 8.33 -1.32 -6.02
N GLN A 91 9.51 -1.01 -6.57
CA GLN A 91 10.08 -1.76 -7.70
C GLN A 91 10.39 -3.20 -7.29
N GLN A 92 10.94 -3.42 -6.10
CA GLN A 92 11.16 -4.75 -5.56
C GLN A 92 9.85 -5.53 -5.40
N GLU A 93 8.80 -4.91 -4.87
CA GLU A 93 7.45 -5.53 -4.75
C GLU A 93 6.93 -5.97 -6.11
N ARG A 94 7.10 -5.13 -7.14
CA ARG A 94 6.66 -5.40 -8.50
C ARG A 94 7.46 -6.52 -9.18
N ASP A 95 8.78 -6.46 -9.06
CA ASP A 95 9.71 -7.26 -9.86
C ASP A 95 10.05 -8.61 -9.22
N THR A 96 9.72 -8.81 -7.94
CA THR A 96 9.99 -10.06 -7.22
C THR A 96 8.77 -10.99 -7.24
N PRO A 97 8.86 -12.20 -7.84
CA PRO A 97 7.73 -13.14 -7.90
C PRO A 97 7.11 -13.47 -6.53
N GLU A 98 7.95 -13.60 -5.49
CA GLU A 98 7.52 -13.91 -4.13
C GLU A 98 6.73 -12.76 -3.46
N LEU A 99 6.87 -11.53 -3.96
CA LEU A 99 6.20 -10.35 -3.45
C LEU A 99 4.99 -9.93 -4.31
N ASN A 100 4.91 -10.42 -5.55
CA ASN A 100 3.95 -9.93 -6.54
C ASN A 100 2.76 -10.87 -6.82
N VAL A 101 2.57 -11.94 -6.04
CA VAL A 101 1.45 -12.86 -6.25
C VAL A 101 0.13 -12.12 -6.03
N ASN A 102 -0.70 -12.07 -7.09
CA ASN A 102 -1.95 -11.30 -7.15
C ASN A 102 -1.78 -9.78 -6.97
N LEU A 103 -0.59 -9.26 -7.23
CA LEU A 103 -0.32 -7.83 -7.18
C LEU A 103 -0.96 -7.11 -8.39
N ASP A 104 -1.69 -6.03 -8.13
CA ASP A 104 -2.07 -5.09 -9.19
C ASP A 104 -0.83 -4.27 -9.59
N VAL A 105 -0.08 -4.80 -10.54
CA VAL A 105 1.15 -4.19 -11.09
C VAL A 105 0.88 -2.78 -11.61
N ASN A 106 -0.29 -2.52 -12.20
CA ASN A 106 -0.64 -1.19 -12.70
C ASN A 106 -0.80 -0.18 -11.55
N LYS A 107 -1.38 -0.61 -10.43
CA LYS A 107 -1.47 0.23 -9.22
C LYS A 107 -0.09 0.54 -8.64
N VAL A 108 0.82 -0.43 -8.61
CA VAL A 108 2.19 -0.21 -8.14
C VAL A 108 2.95 0.72 -9.09
N ASN A 109 2.82 0.54 -10.40
CA ASN A 109 3.43 1.44 -11.39
C ASN A 109 2.93 2.89 -11.25
N ARG A 110 1.62 3.10 -11.03
CA ARG A 110 1.08 4.44 -10.76
C ARG A 110 1.66 5.06 -9.49
N LYS A 111 1.84 4.28 -8.42
CA LYS A 111 2.51 4.76 -7.20
C LYS A 111 3.97 5.13 -7.46
N ILE A 112 4.72 4.28 -8.17
CA ILE A 112 6.12 4.54 -8.54
C ILE A 112 6.22 5.87 -9.30
N ALA A 113 5.36 6.08 -10.30
CA ALA A 113 5.35 7.33 -11.08
C ALA A 113 5.09 8.57 -10.21
N ALA A 114 4.10 8.52 -9.31
CA ALA A 114 3.81 9.63 -8.39
C ALA A 114 4.99 9.95 -7.46
N TRP A 115 5.68 8.93 -6.94
CA TRP A 115 6.86 9.15 -6.10
C TRP A 115 8.07 9.66 -6.90
N GLN A 116 8.23 9.24 -8.16
CA GLN A 116 9.26 9.77 -9.06
C GLN A 116 9.03 11.25 -9.37
N GLU A 117 7.79 11.64 -9.62
CA GLU A 117 7.41 13.06 -9.79
C GLU A 117 7.73 13.86 -8.54
N GLN A 118 7.39 13.35 -7.36
CA GLN A 118 7.75 14.00 -6.09
C GLN A 118 9.28 14.12 -5.93
N LEU A 119 10.04 13.08 -6.29
CA LEU A 119 11.50 13.10 -6.24
C LEU A 119 12.09 14.16 -7.18
N GLN A 120 11.54 14.29 -8.39
CA GLN A 120 11.91 15.34 -9.33
C GLN A 120 11.63 16.73 -8.75
N GLY A 121 10.43 16.96 -8.20
CA GLY A 121 10.07 18.24 -7.58
C GLY A 121 10.99 18.62 -6.42
N LEU A 122 11.40 17.65 -5.59
CA LEU A 122 12.42 17.87 -4.54
C LEU A 122 13.79 18.22 -5.13
N GLY A 123 14.18 17.58 -6.24
CA GLY A 123 15.42 17.89 -6.95
C GLY A 123 15.43 19.30 -7.56
N GLU A 124 14.29 19.74 -8.10
CA GLU A 124 14.12 21.12 -8.60
C GLU A 124 14.14 22.14 -7.47
N LEU A 125 13.48 21.84 -6.36
CA LEU A 125 13.52 22.68 -5.16
C LEU A 125 14.96 22.82 -4.64
N LEU A 126 15.74 21.74 -4.61
CA LEU A 126 17.11 21.73 -4.14
C LEU A 126 18.04 22.65 -4.96
N LYS A 127 17.73 22.89 -6.23
CA LYS A 127 18.47 23.83 -7.09
C LYS A 127 18.17 25.30 -6.77
N LYS A 128 17.03 25.57 -6.11
CA LYS A 128 16.53 26.92 -5.81
C LYS A 128 16.87 27.40 -4.39
N ILE A 129 17.30 26.49 -3.51
CA ILE A 129 17.63 26.76 -2.10
C ILE A 129 19.12 26.53 -1.79
#